data_AF-A0A2G9V4J1-F1
#
_entry.id   AF-A0A2G9V4J1-F1
#
_cell.length_a   1.000
_cell.length_b   1.000
_cell.length_c   1.000
_cell.angle_alpha   90.00
_cell.angle_beta   90.00
_cell.angle_gamma   90.00
#
_symmetry.space_group_name_H-M   'P 1'
#
loop_
_entity.id
_entity.type
_entity.pdbx_description
1 polymer ?
#
loop_
_entity_poly.entity_id
_entity_poly.type
_entity_poly.pdbx_seq_one_letter_code
_entity_poly.pdbx_strand_id
1 'polypeptide(L)'
;MFLSGLCINCKEGCKECAMMLGLAKKEIRKGHVKQVEREMRAITCGADPTTPEYACYVEPCKDFRRIMTRLKRGDSLVQLCMDYGFC
;
A
#
# COMPACT_ATOMS: atom_id res chain seq x y z
N MET A 1 16.06 3.70 -4.74
CA MET A 1 16.33 3.21 -3.38
C MET A 1 15.31 3.80 -2.42
N PHE A 2 14.07 3.28 -2.32
CA PHE A 2 13.05 3.85 -1.40
C PHE A 2 11.92 2.86 -1.02
N LEU A 3 12.17 1.53 -0.93
CA LEU A 3 11.10 0.58 -0.57
C LEU A 3 11.54 -0.55 0.40
N SER A 4 12.70 -0.44 1.04
CA SER A 4 13.25 -1.50 1.91
C SER A 4 12.87 -1.34 3.40
N GLY A 5 12.14 -0.29 3.80
CA GLY A 5 11.78 -0.01 5.19
C GLY A 5 10.45 -0.62 5.68
N LEU A 6 9.51 -0.87 4.77
CA LEU A 6 8.12 -1.23 5.11
C LEU A 6 7.98 -2.55 5.88
N CYS A 7 8.86 -3.53 5.66
CA CYS A 7 8.76 -4.85 6.30
C CYS A 7 9.65 -5.02 7.55
N ILE A 8 10.58 -4.12 7.83
CA ILE A 8 11.61 -4.31 8.88
C ILE A 8 11.28 -3.52 10.14
N ASN A 9 10.66 -2.34 10.00
CA ASN A 9 10.35 -1.46 11.11
C ASN A 9 8.89 -1.01 11.06
N CYS A 10 8.04 -1.57 11.92
CA CYS A 10 6.60 -1.33 11.94
C CYS A 10 6.23 0.16 12.09
N LYS A 11 7.02 0.98 12.82
CA LYS A 11 6.77 2.43 12.91
C LYS A 11 7.08 3.18 11.62
N GLU A 12 8.10 2.77 10.88
CA GLU A 12 8.46 3.37 9.59
C GLU A 12 7.53 2.88 8.48
N GLY A 13 7.22 1.58 8.47
CA GLY A 13 6.23 1.00 7.57
C GLY A 13 4.84 1.64 7.72
N CYS A 14 4.43 1.99 8.93
CA CYS A 14 3.15 2.64 9.16
C CYS A 14 3.10 4.04 8.54
N LYS A 15 4.19 4.82 8.66
CA LYS A 15 4.32 6.15 8.05
C LYS A 15 4.39 6.08 6.54
N GLU A 16 5.19 5.16 6.00
CA GLU A 16 5.35 4.96 4.57
C GLU A 16 4.04 4.50 3.92
N CYS A 17 3.34 3.55 4.54
CA CYS A 17 2.03 3.10 4.08
C CYS A 17 1.01 4.25 4.07
N ALA A 18 0.91 5.02 5.16
CA ALA A 18 -0.03 6.13 5.25
C ALA A 18 0.27 7.21 4.19
N MET A 19 1.56 7.49 3.95
CA MET A 19 2.00 8.42 2.90
C MET A 19 1.63 7.92 1.50
N MET A 20 1.93 6.66 1.17
CA MET A 20 1.59 6.07 -0.13
C MET A 20 0.08 6.07 -0.38
N LEU A 21 -0.72 5.61 0.59
CA LEU A 21 -2.17 5.61 0.46
C LEU A 21 -2.74 7.04 0.40
N GLY A 22 -2.11 8.01 1.08
CA GLY A 22 -2.47 9.42 1.00
C GLY A 22 -2.27 10.02 -0.39
N LEU A 23 -1.13 9.74 -1.02
CA LEU A 23 -0.84 10.13 -2.40
C LEU A 23 -1.82 9.45 -3.37
N ALA A 24 -2.03 8.14 -3.24
CA ALA A 24 -2.98 7.39 -4.04
C ALA A 24 -4.41 7.96 -3.92
N LYS A 25 -4.86 8.31 -2.70
CA LYS A 25 -6.17 8.94 -2.46
C LYS A 25 -6.27 10.31 -3.12
N LYS A 26 -5.20 11.11 -3.11
CA LYS A 26 -5.14 12.42 -3.79
C LYS A 26 -5.28 12.27 -5.30
N GLU A 27 -4.61 11.31 -5.90
CA GLU A 27 -4.68 11.05 -7.34
C GLU A 27 -6.02 10.43 -7.77
N ILE A 28 -6.61 9.55 -6.94
CA ILE A 28 -7.99 9.06 -7.14
C ILE A 28 -8.98 10.23 -7.16
N ARG A 29 -8.85 11.20 -6.25
CA ARG A 29 -9.71 12.40 -6.22
C ARG A 29 -9.57 13.29 -7.45
N LYS A 30 -8.42 13.26 -8.13
CA LYS A 30 -8.19 13.96 -9.41
C LYS A 30 -8.73 13.19 -10.62
N GLY A 31 -9.26 11.99 -10.44
CA GLY A 31 -9.78 11.14 -11.52
C GLY A 31 -8.77 10.12 -12.07
N HIS A 32 -7.56 10.04 -11.53
CA HIS A 32 -6.50 9.14 -12.02
C HIS A 32 -6.61 7.70 -11.51
N VAL A 33 -7.84 7.19 -11.34
CA VAL A 33 -8.11 5.92 -10.65
C VAL A 33 -7.38 4.73 -11.27
N LYS A 34 -7.41 4.59 -12.60
CA LYS A 34 -6.77 3.46 -13.31
C LYS A 34 -5.24 3.49 -13.20
N GLN A 35 -4.66 4.69 -13.20
CA GLN A 35 -3.22 4.86 -13.04
C GLN A 35 -2.80 4.44 -11.62
N VAL A 36 -3.50 4.94 -10.60
CA VAL A 36 -3.24 4.59 -9.19
C VAL A 36 -3.35 3.09 -8.96
N GLU A 37 -4.39 2.44 -9.51
CA GLU A 37 -4.51 0.98 -9.42
C GLU A 37 -3.33 0.24 -10.04
N ARG A 38 -2.85 0.69 -11.20
CA ARG A 38 -1.72 0.06 -11.89
C ARG A 38 -0.42 0.22 -11.09
N GLU A 39 -0.15 1.43 -10.62
CA GLU A 39 1.07 1.76 -9.85
C GLU A 39 1.09 1.05 -8.50
N MET A 40 -0.01 1.13 -7.74
CA MET A 40 -0.09 0.44 -6.45
C MET A 40 0.06 -1.07 -6.62
N ARG A 41 -0.57 -1.66 -7.64
CA ARG A 41 -0.44 -3.09 -7.91
C ARG A 41 0.98 -3.48 -8.29
N ALA A 42 1.68 -2.64 -9.05
CA ALA A 42 3.08 -2.88 -9.38
C ALA A 42 3.97 -2.87 -8.12
N ILE A 43 3.71 -1.97 -7.17
CA ILE A 43 4.44 -1.90 -5.91
C ILE A 43 4.13 -3.13 -5.04
N THR A 44 2.85 -3.44 -4.82
CA THR A 44 2.46 -4.50 -3.87
C THR A 44 2.58 -5.91 -4.44
N CYS A 45 2.29 -6.11 -5.73
CA CYS A 45 2.28 -7.44 -6.36
C CYS A 45 3.46 -7.68 -7.30
N GLY A 46 4.23 -6.65 -7.66
CA GLY A 46 5.44 -6.79 -8.45
C GLY A 46 6.69 -7.01 -7.61
N ALA A 47 6.59 -6.87 -6.29
CA ALA A 47 7.71 -7.12 -5.38
C ALA A 47 7.99 -8.62 -5.27
N ASP A 48 9.28 -8.99 -5.25
CA ASP A 48 9.70 -10.38 -5.14
C ASP A 48 9.46 -10.90 -3.71
N PRO A 49 8.51 -11.82 -3.50
CA PRO A 49 8.17 -12.32 -2.17
C PRO A 49 9.28 -13.17 -1.53
N THR A 50 10.29 -13.58 -2.31
CA THR A 50 11.45 -14.33 -1.81
C THR A 50 12.50 -13.41 -1.16
N THR A 51 12.41 -12.10 -1.41
CA THR A 51 13.25 -11.11 -0.73
C THR A 51 12.61 -10.72 0.61
N PRO A 52 13.29 -10.91 1.76
CA PRO A 52 12.71 -10.64 3.09
C PRO A 52 12.15 -9.22 3.26
N GLU A 53 12.78 -8.23 2.60
CA GLU A 53 12.37 -6.82 2.62
C GLU A 53 11.03 -6.55 1.92
N TYR A 54 10.49 -7.53 1.20
CA TYR A 54 9.22 -7.43 0.46
C TYR A 54 8.17 -8.45 0.90
N ALA A 55 8.50 -9.33 1.85
CA ALA A 55 7.60 -10.39 2.32
C ALA A 55 6.27 -9.84 2.88
N CYS A 56 6.28 -8.63 3.45
CA CYS A 56 5.08 -7.98 3.98
C CYS A 56 4.09 -7.53 2.88
N TYR A 57 4.46 -7.54 1.60
CA TYR A 57 3.54 -7.23 0.51
C TYR A 57 2.71 -8.43 0.02
N VAL A 58 3.01 -9.65 0.48
CA VAL A 58 2.31 -10.87 0.05
C VAL A 58 0.81 -10.80 0.37
N GLU A 59 0.46 -10.47 1.61
CA GLU A 59 -0.94 -10.35 2.03
C GLU A 59 -1.64 -9.14 1.38
N PRO A 60 -1.04 -7.92 1.37
CA PRO A 60 -1.58 -6.79 0.61
C PRO A 60 -1.82 -7.07 -0.87
N CYS A 61 -0.96 -7.89 -1.50
CA CYS A 61 -1.17 -8.28 -2.90
C CYS A 61 -2.40 -9.18 -3.06
N LYS A 62 -2.58 -10.18 -2.19
CA LYS A 62 -3.76 -11.07 -2.21
C LYS A 62 -5.06 -10.27 -2.04
N ASP A 63 -5.05 -9.29 -1.14
CA ASP A 63 -6.21 -8.47 -0.80
C ASP A 63 -6.31 -7.16 -1.60
N PHE A 64 -5.45 -6.94 -2.61
CA PHE A 64 -5.30 -5.67 -3.33
C PHE A 64 -6.64 -5.04 -3.78
N ARG A 65 -7.57 -5.84 -4.29
CA ARG A 65 -8.90 -5.34 -4.72
C ARG A 65 -9.69 -4.74 -3.56
N ARG A 66 -9.66 -5.39 -2.39
CA ARG A 66 -10.29 -4.90 -1.16
C ARG A 66 -9.64 -3.60 -0.71
N ILE A 67 -8.31 -3.53 -0.79
CA ILE A 67 -7.52 -2.33 -0.47
C ILE A 67 -7.96 -1.14 -1.29
N MET A 68 -7.96 -1.30 -2.62
CA MET A 68 -8.37 -0.25 -3.54
C MET A 68 -9.82 0.18 -3.33
N THR A 69 -10.72 -0.76 -3.05
CA THR A 69 -12.13 -0.45 -2.78
C THR A 69 -12.30 0.43 -1.56
N ARG A 70 -11.61 0.10 -0.46
CA ARG A 70 -11.66 0.88 0.79
C ARG A 70 -10.99 2.24 0.64
N LEU A 71 -9.88 2.30 -0.08
CA LEU A 71 -9.19 3.55 -0.39
C LEU A 71 -10.10 4.52 -1.17
N LYS A 72 -10.84 4.01 -2.16
CA LYS A 72 -11.82 4.79 -2.95
C LYS A 72 -13.01 5.25 -2.11
N ARG A 73 -13.49 4.41 -1.18
CA ARG A 73 -14.58 4.75 -0.23
C ARG A 73 -14.17 5.82 0.77
N GLY A 74 -12.87 6.02 0.96
CA GLY A 74 -12.35 7.10 1.77
C GLY A 74 -12.04 6.72 3.21
N ASP A 75 -11.87 5.43 3.50
CA ASP A 75 -11.45 4.92 4.80
C ASP A 75 -10.20 5.65 5.37
N SER A 76 -10.03 5.54 6.69
CA SER A 76 -8.85 6.05 7.39
C SER A 76 -7.59 5.35 6.88
N LEU A 77 -6.60 6.15 6.46
CA LEU A 77 -5.33 5.63 5.92
C LEU A 77 -4.59 4.79 6.97
N VAL A 78 -4.60 5.25 8.23
CA VAL A 78 -3.96 4.53 9.35
C VAL A 78 -4.66 3.20 9.59
N GLN A 79 -5.99 3.16 9.54
CA GLN A 79 -6.74 1.91 9.69
C GLN A 79 -6.46 0.94 8.55
N LEU A 80 -6.37 1.43 7.32
CA LEU A 80 -5.97 0.59 6.18
C LEU A 80 -4.57 0.01 6.37
N CYS A 81 -3.62 0.81 6.86
CA CYS A 81 -2.27 0.35 7.11
C CYS A 81 -2.16 -0.66 8.26
N MET A 82 -2.98 -0.50 9.33
CA MET A 82 -3.11 -1.51 10.40
C MET A 82 -3.67 -2.82 9.86
N ASP A 83 -4.73 -2.75 9.05
CA ASP A 83 -5.36 -3.93 8.48
C ASP A 83 -4.45 -4.67 7.47
N TYR A 84 -3.38 -4.02 6.99
CA TYR A 84 -2.37 -4.59 6.10
C TYR A 84 -1.10 -5.04 6.83
N GLY A 85 -1.02 -4.85 8.15
CA GLY A 85 0.15 -5.20 8.96
C GLY A 85 1.35 -4.27 8.76
N PHE A 86 1.14 -3.07 8.21
CA PHE A 86 2.17 -2.03 8.13
C PHE A 86 2.16 -1.12 9.37
N CYS A 87 1.05 -1.12 10.11
CA CYS A 87 0.88 -0.63 11.46
C CYS A 87 0.27 -1.79 12.29
#